data_AF-A0A401GHC0-F1
#
_entry.id   AF-A0A401GHC0-F1
#
_cell.length_a   1.000
_cell.length_b   1.000
_cell.length_c   1.000
_cell.angle_alpha   90.00
_cell.angle_beta   90.00
_cell.angle_gamma   90.00
#
_symmetry.space_group_name_H-M   'P 1'
#
loop_
_entity.id
_entity.type
_entity.pdbx_description
1 polymer ?
#
loop_
_entity_poly.entity_id
_entity_poly.type
_entity_poly.pdbx_seq_one_letter_code
_entity_poly.pdbx_strand_id
1 'polypeptide(L)'
;MVKEEIPCYDLRTHVCFCRSHQHAGALYGSDDEQEQFWHRACWLSGLGLLPGENPEEVSWRKIAFECVERDGFWSDQPELPVCGGDLLMVNAQNM
;
A
#
# COMPACT_ATOMS: atom_id res chain seq x y z
N MET A 1 -4.23 7.78 17.44
CA MET A 1 -3.89 6.35 17.17
C MET A 1 -2.65 6.32 16.29
N VAL A 2 -1.77 5.30 16.36
CA VAL A 2 -0.53 5.26 15.55
C VAL A 2 -0.81 5.50 14.05
N LYS A 3 -1.94 5.02 13.52
CA LYS A 3 -2.36 5.26 12.13
C LYS A 3 -2.53 6.74 11.74
N GLU A 4 -2.84 7.61 12.69
CA GLU A 4 -3.13 9.04 12.46
C GLU A 4 -1.85 9.85 12.30
N GLU A 5 -0.72 9.32 12.76
CA GLU A 5 0.61 9.89 12.57
C GLU A 5 1.22 9.50 11.20
N ILE A 6 0.60 8.53 10.51
CA ILE A 6 1.01 8.11 9.16
C ILE A 6 0.30 9.04 8.16
N PRO A 7 1.03 9.76 7.29
CA PRO A 7 0.41 10.56 6.24
C PRO A 7 -0.47 9.69 5.34
N CYS A 8 -1.70 10.14 5.05
CA CYS A 8 -2.69 9.37 4.29
C CYS A 8 -2.19 8.85 2.91
N TYR A 9 -1.26 9.57 2.28
CA TYR A 9 -0.67 9.20 0.98
C TYR A 9 0.47 8.17 1.09
N ASP A 10 0.92 7.84 2.31
CA ASP A 10 1.95 6.84 2.56
C ASP A 10 1.32 5.44 2.63
N LEU A 11 0.90 4.96 1.45
CA LEU A 11 0.31 3.62 1.27
C LEU A 11 1.19 2.52 1.87
N ARG A 12 2.51 2.63 1.69
CA ARG A 12 3.46 1.62 2.16
C ARG A 12 3.38 1.49 3.68
N THR A 13 3.48 2.59 4.42
CA THR A 13 3.44 2.56 5.89
C THR A 13 2.06 2.12 6.38
N HIS A 14 0.96 2.51 5.73
CA HIS A 14 -0.38 2.04 6.06
C HIS A 14 -0.56 0.52 5.87
N VAL A 15 -0.08 -0.03 4.75
CA VAL A 15 -0.10 -1.49 4.49
C VAL A 15 0.75 -2.24 5.50
N CYS A 16 1.95 -1.74 5.82
CA CYS A 16 2.82 -2.31 6.85
C CYS A 16 2.14 -2.33 8.22
N PHE A 17 1.52 -1.22 8.61
CA PHE A 17 0.79 -1.12 9.87
C PHE A 17 -0.37 -2.13 9.94
N CYS A 18 -1.14 -2.28 8.86
CA CYS A 18 -2.21 -3.29 8.82
C CYS A 18 -1.70 -4.74 8.91
N ARG A 19 -0.54 -5.03 8.32
CA ARG A 19 0.08 -6.37 8.37
C ARG A 19 0.79 -6.65 9.70
N SER A 20 1.12 -5.64 10.50
CA SER A 20 1.88 -5.82 11.74
C SER A 20 1.14 -6.63 12.81
N HIS A 21 -0.19 -6.67 12.76
CA HIS A 21 -1.01 -7.46 13.67
C HIS A 21 -2.39 -7.77 13.07
N GLN A 22 -2.97 -8.93 13.39
CA GLN A 22 -4.28 -9.36 12.88
C GLN A 22 -5.45 -8.39 13.13
N HIS A 23 -5.30 -7.47 14.10
CA HIS A 23 -6.32 -6.50 14.49
C HIS A 23 -6.00 -5.07 14.05
N ALA A 24 -4.82 -4.83 13.47
CA ALA A 24 -4.42 -3.48 13.09
C ALA A 24 -5.33 -2.90 11.98
N GLY A 25 -5.83 -3.75 11.08
CA GLY A 25 -6.81 -3.33 10.06
C GLY A 25 -8.13 -2.81 10.64
N ALA A 26 -8.59 -3.36 11.77
CA ALA A 26 -9.84 -2.92 12.42
C ALA A 26 -9.73 -1.50 13.00
N LEU A 27 -8.51 -0.98 13.15
CA LEU A 27 -8.27 0.38 13.62
C LEU A 27 -8.68 1.43 12.59
N TYR A 28 -8.93 1.06 11.33
CA TYR A 28 -9.35 1.99 10.27
C TYR A 28 -10.87 2.23 10.22
N GLY A 29 -11.64 1.63 11.13
CA GLY A 29 -13.08 1.83 11.26
C GLY A 29 -13.89 0.65 10.74
N SER A 30 -15.18 0.90 10.52
CA SER A 30 -16.11 0.01 9.83
C SER A 30 -15.65 -0.33 8.41
N ASP A 31 -16.29 -1.31 7.78
CA ASP A 31 -15.92 -1.74 6.42
C ASP A 31 -16.07 -0.58 5.40
N ASP A 32 -17.11 0.24 5.54
CA ASP A 32 -17.32 1.42 4.69
C ASP A 32 -16.23 2.49 4.91
N GLU A 33 -15.86 2.74 6.18
CA GLU A 33 -14.80 3.69 6.52
C GLU A 33 -13.43 3.22 6.02
N GLN A 34 -13.17 1.91 6.10
CA GLN A 34 -11.98 1.29 5.54
C GLN A 34 -11.92 1.49 4.03
N GLU A 35 -12.99 1.17 3.31
CA GLU A 35 -13.01 1.28 1.85
C GLU A 35 -12.82 2.74 1.39
N GLN A 36 -13.48 3.70 2.06
CA GLN A 36 -13.28 5.13 1.83
C GLN A 36 -11.84 5.57 2.12
N PHE A 37 -11.25 5.08 3.21
CA PHE A 37 -9.87 5.37 3.56
C PHE A 37 -8.91 4.88 2.47
N TRP A 38 -9.03 3.62 2.05
CA TRP A 38 -8.14 3.03 1.06
C TRP A 38 -8.31 3.66 -0.31
N HIS A 39 -9.54 4.01 -0.71
CA HIS A 39 -9.78 4.78 -1.93
C HIS A 39 -9.03 6.11 -1.90
N ARG A 40 -9.17 6.87 -0.81
CA ARG A 40 -8.49 8.16 -0.65
C ARG A 40 -6.97 8.01 -0.63
N ALA A 41 -6.43 7.01 0.06
CA ALA A 41 -5.00 6.74 0.12
C ALA A 41 -4.46 6.41 -1.28
N CYS A 42 -5.10 5.49 -2.01
CA CYS A 42 -4.77 5.15 -3.39
C CYS A 42 -4.77 6.37 -4.31
N TRP A 43 -5.84 7.17 -4.26
CA TRP A 43 -5.96 8.39 -5.05
C TRP A 43 -4.83 9.39 -4.77
N LEU A 44 -4.52 9.64 -3.50
CA LEU A 44 -3.44 10.56 -3.11
C LEU A 44 -2.05 10.06 -3.49
N SER A 45 -1.88 8.74 -3.67
CA SER A 45 -0.65 8.12 -4.18
C SER A 45 -0.62 8.00 -5.71
N GLY A 46 -1.60 8.56 -6.42
CA GLY A 46 -1.66 8.54 -7.89
C GLY A 46 -2.16 7.21 -8.47
N LEU A 47 -2.73 6.33 -7.65
CA LEU A 47 -3.42 5.13 -8.12
C LEU A 47 -4.87 5.48 -8.49
N GLY A 48 -5.31 4.95 -9.62
CA GLY A 48 -6.66 5.13 -10.12
C GLY A 48 -7.08 3.93 -10.96
N LEU A 49 -8.25 4.06 -11.56
CA LEU A 49 -8.84 3.02 -12.41
C LEU A 49 -8.56 3.28 -13.88
N LEU A 50 -8.48 2.20 -14.65
CA LEU A 50 -8.41 2.21 -16.10
C LEU A 50 -9.79 2.54 -16.70
N PRO A 51 -9.83 3.03 -17.95
CA PRO A 51 -11.08 3.25 -18.65
C PRO A 51 -11.94 1.97 -18.71
N GLY A 52 -13.17 2.05 -18.22
CA GLY A 52 -14.13 0.94 -18.21
C GLY A 52 -14.18 0.15 -16.90
N GLU A 53 -13.32 0.42 -15.93
CA GLU A 53 -13.40 -0.16 -14.58
C GLU A 53 -14.38 0.61 -13.71
N ASN A 54 -15.17 -0.12 -12.91
CA ASN A 54 -16.17 0.46 -12.01
C ASN A 54 -15.60 0.61 -10.57
N PRO A 55 -15.57 1.84 -10.00
CA PRO A 55 -15.14 2.08 -8.63
C PRO A 55 -15.88 1.29 -7.54
N GLU A 56 -17.12 0.89 -7.79
CA GLU A 56 -17.94 0.13 -6.84
C GLU A 56 -17.66 -1.39 -6.88
N GLU A 57 -16.97 -1.87 -7.93
CA GLU A 57 -16.67 -3.29 -8.12
C GLU A 57 -15.24 -3.66 -7.68
N VAL A 58 -14.44 -2.67 -7.32
CA VAL A 58 -13.05 -2.87 -6.87
C VAL A 58 -12.94 -2.79 -5.36
N SER A 59 -11.93 -3.45 -4.80
CA SER A 59 -11.50 -3.20 -3.42
C SER A 59 -10.22 -2.38 -3.44
N TRP A 60 -10.31 -1.12 -3.03
CA TRP A 60 -9.18 -0.22 -2.90
C TRP A 60 -8.16 -0.72 -1.90
N ARG A 61 -8.62 -1.38 -0.83
CA ARG A 61 -7.73 -2.07 0.11
C ARG A 61 -6.89 -3.13 -0.58
N LYS A 62 -7.51 -3.96 -1.43
CA LYS A 62 -6.79 -5.00 -2.17
C LYS A 62 -5.79 -4.38 -3.14
N ILE A 63 -6.19 -3.34 -3.88
CA ILE A 63 -5.29 -2.59 -4.78
C ILE A 63 -4.07 -2.03 -4.04
N ALA A 64 -4.28 -1.39 -2.89
CA ALA A 64 -3.20 -0.86 -2.06
C ALA A 64 -2.19 -1.95 -1.65
N PHE A 65 -2.70 -3.09 -1.17
CA PHE A 65 -1.85 -4.20 -0.72
C PHE A 65 -1.07 -4.83 -1.89
N GLU A 66 -1.73 -5.09 -3.02
CA GLU A 66 -1.08 -5.63 -4.21
C GLU A 66 -0.04 -4.66 -4.80
N CYS A 67 -0.31 -3.35 -4.76
CA CYS A 67 0.64 -2.34 -5.21
C CYS A 67 1.92 -2.37 -4.36
N VAL A 68 1.80 -2.39 -3.04
CA VAL A 68 2.95 -2.41 -2.12
C VAL A 68 3.70 -3.75 -2.18
N GLU A 69 3.01 -4.85 -2.43
CA GLU A 69 3.63 -6.17 -2.62
C GLU A 69 4.43 -6.24 -3.92
N ARG A 70 3.89 -5.71 -5.03
CA ARG A 70 4.57 -5.66 -6.33
C ARG A 70 5.74 -4.68 -6.39
N ASP A 71 5.75 -3.67 -5.54
CA ASP A 71 6.86 -2.72 -5.37
C ASP A 71 8.14 -3.38 -4.78
N GLY A 72 8.10 -4.69 -4.52
CA GLY A 72 9.27 -5.46 -4.06
C GLY A 72 9.65 -5.18 -2.62
N PHE A 73 8.83 -4.41 -1.88
CA PHE A 73 9.08 -4.09 -0.48
C PHE A 73 9.04 -5.34 0.42
N TRP A 74 8.24 -6.35 0.04
CA TRP A 74 8.10 -7.62 0.73
C TRP A 74 8.60 -8.76 -0.16
N SER A 75 9.90 -8.94 -0.31
CA SER A 75 10.44 -10.16 -0.90
C SER A 75 10.93 -11.11 0.18
N ASP A 76 10.29 -12.27 0.30
CA ASP A 76 10.77 -13.42 1.10
C ASP A 76 12.03 -14.05 0.49
N GLN A 77 12.51 -13.50 -0.62
CA GLN A 77 13.68 -13.98 -1.33
C GLN A 77 14.94 -13.29 -0.78
N PRO A 78 15.95 -14.06 -0.34
CA PRO A 78 17.21 -13.53 0.18
C PRO A 78 18.04 -12.77 -0.89
N GLU A 79 17.61 -12.77 -2.15
CA GLU A 79 18.31 -12.20 -3.30
C GLU A 79 17.62 -10.96 -3.89
N LEU A 80 16.44 -10.58 -3.39
CA LEU A 80 15.72 -9.38 -3.85
C LEU A 80 15.86 -8.25 -2.81
N PRO A 81 16.09 -7.00 -3.26
CA PRO A 81 16.70 -5.98 -2.43
C PRO A 81 15.74 -5.41 -1.38
N VAL A 82 16.35 -5.11 -0.24
CA VAL A 82 15.78 -4.58 0.99
C VAL A 82 15.14 -3.22 0.72
N CYS A 83 13.82 -3.12 0.77
CA CYS A 83 13.06 -1.90 0.50
C CYS A 83 13.35 -1.22 -0.87
N GLY A 84 12.45 -0.36 -1.34
CA GLY A 84 12.64 0.34 -2.61
C GLY A 84 13.93 1.19 -2.69
N GLY A 85 14.55 1.53 -1.56
CA GLY A 85 15.84 2.23 -1.51
C GLY A 85 17.00 1.40 -2.06
N ASP A 86 17.07 0.12 -1.72
CA ASP A 86 18.19 -0.72 -2.18
C ASP A 86 18.01 -1.10 -3.64
N LEU A 87 16.77 -1.25 -4.13
CA LEU A 87 16.50 -1.45 -5.56
C LEU A 87 16.96 -0.25 -6.40
N LEU A 88 16.75 0.98 -5.89
CA LEU A 88 17.24 2.19 -6.55
C LEU A 88 18.77 2.26 -6.56
N MET A 89 19.43 1.83 -5.48
CA MET A 89 20.89 1.74 -5.41
C MET A 89 21.46 0.72 -6.40
N VAL A 90 20.85 -0.45 -6.53
CA VAL A 90 21.23 -1.47 -7.53
C VAL A 90 21.06 -0.94 -8.95
N ASN A 91 19.95 -0.28 -9.24
CA ASN A 91 19.71 0.31 -10.56
C ASN A 91 20.73 1.43 -10.88
N ALA A 92 21.13 2.22 -9.89
CA ALA A 92 22.15 3.25 -10.05
C ALA A 92 23.56 2.69 -10.30
N GLN A 93 23.89 1.52 -9.74
CA GLN A 93 25.18 0.85 -9.96
C GLN A 93 25.27 0.15 -11.32
N ASN A 94 24.13 -0.18 -11.93
CA ASN A 94 24.03 -0.85 -13.23
C ASN A 94 23.81 0.14 -14.40
N MET A 95 23.83 1.45 -14.14
CA MET A 95 23.90 2.53 -15.15
C MET A 95 25.35 2.99 -15.33
#